data_AF-A0A7V9Z2C0-F1
#
_entry.id   AF-A0A7V9Z2C0-F1
#
_cell.length_a   1.000
_cell.length_b   1.000
_cell.length_c   1.000
_cell.angle_alpha   90.00
_cell.angle_beta   90.00
_cell.angle_gamma   90.00
#
_symmetry.space_group_name_H-M   'P 1'
#
loop_
_entity.id
_entity.type
_entity.pdbx_description
1 polymer ?
#
loop_
_entity_poly.entity_id
_entity_poly.type
_entity_poly.pdbx_seq_one_letter_code
_entity_poly.pdbx_strand_id
1 'polypeptide(L)'
;MKVYLISIFIVNVVVVIQTYRVLRRKRKWLGEHYAMTSSIVSSGIFSLTLSMLLRFFLFDGRTSDTIICVLIGVVIGIVFGTIASFQAVLGNIFNGIMGSLTGTMVGVMISSPSLCGLSNDLFFLLIPNIIKLSLFGTCVMFFTLWTIVHSLSER
;
A
#
# COMPACT_ATOMS: atom_id res chain seq x y z
N MET A 1 -15.97 -13.98 1.35
CA MET A 1 -15.30 -12.72 0.95
C MET A 1 -14.53 -12.07 2.10
N LYS A 2 -15.14 -11.79 3.26
CA LYS A 2 -14.44 -11.16 4.41
C LYS A 2 -13.21 -11.94 4.89
N VAL A 3 -13.32 -13.26 5.05
CA VAL A 3 -12.19 -14.14 5.46
C VAL A 3 -11.02 -14.08 4.47
N TYR A 4 -11.32 -14.06 3.16
CA TYR A 4 -10.30 -13.95 2.10
C TYR A 4 -9.56 -12.60 2.18
N LEU A 5 -10.29 -11.51 2.34
CA LEU A 5 -9.70 -10.17 2.49
C LEU A 5 -8.85 -10.06 3.76
N ILE A 6 -9.29 -10.64 4.88
CA ILE A 6 -8.52 -10.69 6.13
C ILE A 6 -7.22 -11.48 5.93
N SER A 7 -7.28 -12.63 5.27
CA SER A 7 -6.09 -13.44 4.97
C SER A 7 -5.08 -12.65 4.14
N ILE A 8 -5.54 -11.96 3.09
CA ILE A 8 -4.68 -11.12 2.26
C ILE A 8 -4.11 -9.95 3.05
N PHE A 9 -4.93 -9.29 3.89
CA PHE A 9 -4.49 -8.19 4.72
C PHE A 9 -3.35 -8.61 5.66
N ILE A 10 -3.48 -9.76 6.33
CA ILE A 10 -2.43 -10.31 7.19
C ILE A 10 -1.15 -10.58 6.39
N VAL A 11 -1.25 -11.19 5.20
CA VAL A 11 -0.09 -11.45 4.34
C VAL A 11 0.61 -10.15 3.94
N ASN A 12 -0.14 -9.11 3.55
CA ASN A 12 0.42 -7.82 3.19
C ASN A 12 1.10 -7.14 4.40
N VAL A 13 0.52 -7.21 5.59
CA VAL A 13 1.16 -6.69 6.82
C VAL A 13 2.46 -7.43 7.14
N VAL A 14 2.48 -8.76 7.01
CA VAL A 14 3.71 -9.55 7.21
C VAL A 14 4.78 -9.16 6.19
N VAL A 15 4.41 -8.97 4.92
CA VAL A 15 5.29 -8.49 3.85
C VAL A 15 5.91 -7.15 4.21
N VAL A 16 5.10 -6.17 4.63
CA VAL A 16 5.56 -4.83 5.06
C VAL A 16 6.59 -4.94 6.19
N ILE A 17 6.30 -5.76 7.21
CA ILE A 17 7.20 -5.96 8.35
C ILE A 17 8.52 -6.60 7.89
N GLN A 18 8.47 -7.59 6.99
CA GLN A 18 9.68 -8.21 6.45
C GLN A 18 10.51 -7.20 5.66
N THR A 19 9.90 -6.39 4.79
CA THR A 19 10.60 -5.34 4.04
C THR A 19 11.28 -4.36 4.97
N TYR A 20 10.56 -3.90 6.01
CA TYR A 20 11.08 -2.99 7.01
C TYR A 20 12.30 -3.58 7.73
N ARG A 21 12.24 -4.85 8.14
CA ARG A 21 13.36 -5.54 8.81
C ARG A 21 14.58 -5.69 7.90
N VAL A 22 14.38 -6.07 6.64
CA VAL A 22 15.46 -6.22 5.65
C VAL A 22 16.16 -4.88 5.43
N LEU A 23 15.38 -3.82 5.20
CA LEU A 23 15.89 -2.48 4.94
C LEU A 23 16.63 -1.90 6.16
N ARG A 24 16.08 -2.07 7.37
CA ARG A 24 16.72 -1.63 8.61
C ARG A 24 18.03 -2.37 8.90
N ARG A 25 18.10 -3.68 8.62
CA ARG A 25 19.31 -4.48 8.86
C ARG A 25 20.45 -4.11 7.92
N LYS A 26 20.14 -3.85 6.65
CA LYS A 26 21.13 -3.54 5.62
C LYS A 26 21.41 -2.04 5.44
N ARG A 27 20.79 -1.16 6.24
CA ARG A 27 21.02 0.31 6.21
C ARG A 27 22.50 0.70 6.22
N LYS A 28 23.35 0.01 7.00
CA LYS A 28 24.78 0.35 7.14
C LYS A 28 25.58 0.19 5.84
N TRP A 29 25.09 -0.59 4.88
CA TRP A 29 25.75 -0.89 3.61
C TRP A 29 25.16 -0.10 2.43
N LEU A 30 24.02 0.56 2.64
CA LEU A 30 23.32 1.33 1.63
C LEU A 30 23.85 2.77 1.59
N GLY A 31 24.18 3.25 0.39
CA GLY A 31 24.39 4.67 0.18
C GLY A 31 23.11 5.46 0.47
N GLU A 32 23.25 6.66 1.01
CA GLU A 32 22.15 7.48 1.52
C GLU A 32 21.02 7.72 0.49
N HIS A 33 21.38 7.96 -0.77
CA HIS A 33 20.43 8.12 -1.88
C HIS A 33 19.62 6.86 -2.20
N TYR A 34 20.23 5.67 -2.09
CA TYR A 34 19.56 4.40 -2.38
C TYR A 34 18.59 3.99 -1.26
N ALA A 35 18.98 4.24 0.00
CA ALA A 35 18.08 4.05 1.14
C ALA A 35 16.85 4.97 1.04
N MET A 36 17.04 6.20 0.57
CA MET A 36 15.95 7.17 0.39
C MET A 36 14.97 6.73 -0.71
N THR A 37 15.44 6.38 -1.91
CA THR A 37 14.56 5.99 -3.01
C THR A 37 13.81 4.68 -2.74
N SER A 38 14.50 3.67 -2.20
CA SER A 38 13.86 2.39 -1.82
C SER A 38 12.79 2.57 -0.74
N SER A 39 13.05 3.43 0.26
CA SER A 39 12.04 3.79 1.26
C SER A 39 10.81 4.43 0.63
N ILE A 40 10.99 5.43 -0.24
CA ILE A 40 9.87 6.16 -0.87
C ILE A 40 8.99 5.21 -1.67
N VAL A 41 9.58 4.39 -2.53
CA VAL A 41 8.83 3.42 -3.36
C VAL A 41 8.07 2.43 -2.49
N SER A 42 8.73 1.88 -1.46
CA SER A 42 8.11 0.90 -0.56
C SER A 42 6.94 1.51 0.22
N SER A 43 7.11 2.69 0.81
CA SER A 43 6.05 3.40 1.56
C SER A 43 4.82 3.67 0.70
N GLY A 44 5.00 4.12 -0.54
CA GLY A 44 3.90 4.43 -1.45
C GLY A 44 3.08 3.19 -1.81
N ILE A 45 3.75 2.12 -2.23
CA ILE A 45 3.09 0.86 -2.62
C ILE A 45 2.40 0.21 -1.42
N PHE A 46 3.03 0.25 -0.25
CA PHE A 46 2.44 -0.29 0.98
C PHE A 46 1.21 0.49 1.43
N SER A 47 1.29 1.83 1.43
CA SER A 47 0.16 2.68 1.79
C SER A 47 -1.02 2.53 0.82
N LEU A 48 -0.73 2.34 -0.47
CA LEU A 48 -1.74 2.12 -1.51
C LEU A 48 -2.48 0.80 -1.31
N THR A 49 -1.77 -0.32 -1.28
CA THR A 49 -2.42 -1.64 -1.18
C THR A 49 -3.12 -1.82 0.17
N LEU A 50 -2.57 -1.26 1.25
CA LEU A 50 -3.19 -1.36 2.57
C LEU A 50 -4.48 -0.53 2.67
N SER A 51 -4.48 0.71 2.18
CA SER A 51 -5.66 1.58 2.18
C SER A 51 -6.78 1.04 1.31
N MET A 52 -6.41 0.43 0.19
CA MET A 52 -7.34 -0.25 -0.71
C MET A 52 -8.00 -1.46 -0.03
N LEU A 53 -7.23 -2.32 0.62
CA LEU A 53 -7.76 -3.46 1.38
C LEU A 53 -8.64 -3.00 2.56
N LEU A 54 -8.23 -1.93 3.26
CA LEU A 54 -9.02 -1.34 4.34
C LEU A 54 -10.37 -0.86 3.82
N ARG A 55 -10.43 -0.20 2.65
CA ARG A 55 -11.69 0.27 2.07
C ARG A 55 -12.62 -0.89 1.69
N PHE A 56 -12.08 -1.99 1.17
CA PHE A 56 -12.89 -3.20 0.94
C PHE A 56 -13.39 -3.84 2.24
N PHE A 57 -12.65 -3.70 3.33
CA PHE A 57 -13.06 -4.21 4.63
C PHE A 57 -14.18 -3.36 5.25
N LEU A 58 -14.06 -2.03 5.17
CA LEU A 58 -14.99 -1.13 5.85
C LEU A 58 -16.34 -0.97 5.13
N PHE A 59 -16.43 -1.09 3.79
CA PHE A 59 -17.64 -1.09 2.93
C PHE A 59 -18.74 -0.02 3.17
N ASP A 60 -18.69 0.76 4.25
CA ASP A 60 -19.80 1.62 4.70
C ASP A 60 -19.77 3.00 4.01
N GLY A 61 -18.83 3.21 3.08
CA GLY A 61 -18.78 4.40 2.23
C GLY A 61 -18.47 5.72 2.97
N ARG A 62 -18.36 5.70 4.29
CA ARG A 62 -18.24 6.90 5.13
C ARG A 62 -16.91 7.62 4.90
N THR A 63 -16.95 8.94 5.05
CA THR A 63 -15.78 9.84 5.01
C THR A 63 -14.82 9.60 6.17
N SER A 64 -15.26 8.96 7.26
CA SER A 64 -14.40 8.53 8.36
C SER A 64 -13.32 7.55 7.92
N ASP A 65 -13.61 6.69 6.95
CA ASP A 65 -12.71 5.61 6.57
C ASP A 65 -11.50 6.13 5.80
N THR A 66 -11.70 7.19 4.98
CA THR A 66 -10.60 7.81 4.24
C THR A 66 -9.62 8.50 5.19
N ILE A 67 -10.12 9.12 6.26
CA ILE A 67 -9.29 9.73 7.31
C ILE A 67 -8.44 8.64 7.99
N ILE A 68 -9.03 7.49 8.30
CA ILE A 68 -8.31 6.35 8.90
C ILE A 68 -7.24 5.83 7.95
N CYS A 69 -7.55 5.65 6.66
CA CYS A 69 -6.58 5.22 5.65
C CYS A 69 -5.41 6.22 5.53
N VAL A 70 -5.70 7.52 5.50
CA VAL A 70 -4.66 8.55 5.42
C VAL A 70 -3.77 8.54 6.65
N LEU A 71 -4.34 8.41 7.86
CA LEU A 71 -3.57 8.28 9.09
C LEU A 71 -2.65 7.06 9.06
N ILE A 72 -3.13 5.92 8.58
CA ILE A 72 -2.31 4.71 8.42
C ILE A 72 -1.18 4.94 7.42
N GLY A 73 -1.46 5.59 6.28
CA GLY A 73 -0.43 5.96 5.30
C GLY A 73 0.64 6.89 5.85
N VAL A 74 0.25 7.87 6.67
CA VAL A 74 1.18 8.76 7.36
C VAL A 74 2.07 7.98 8.31
N VAL A 75 1.49 7.06 9.11
CA VAL A 75 2.26 6.22 10.03
C VAL A 75 3.27 5.35 9.27
N ILE A 76 2.86 4.72 8.16
CA ILE A 76 3.77 3.93 7.31
C ILE A 76 4.87 4.84 6.75
N GLY A 77 4.52 6.02 6.24
CA GLY A 77 5.46 7.00 5.73
C GLY A 77 6.51 7.44 6.77
N ILE A 78 6.09 7.70 8.00
CA ILE A 78 7.01 8.03 9.10
C ILE A 78 7.93 6.85 9.39
N VAL A 79 7.37 5.65 9.58
CA VAL A 79 8.13 4.45 9.95
C VAL A 79 9.21 4.14 8.92
N PHE A 80 8.87 4.14 7.63
CA PHE A 80 9.84 3.91 6.57
C PHE A 80 10.81 5.10 6.41
N GLY A 81 10.32 6.33 6.55
CA GLY A 81 11.12 7.54 6.46
C GLY A 81 12.28 7.62 7.46
N THR A 82 12.09 7.11 8.69
CA THR A 82 13.16 7.10 9.73
C THR A 82 14.39 6.28 9.34
N ILE A 83 14.29 5.44 8.31
CA ILE A 83 15.37 4.56 7.86
C ILE A 83 16.42 5.33 7.04
N ALA A 84 16.07 6.43 6.38
CA ALA A 84 16.99 7.14 5.49
C ALA A 84 17.53 8.44 6.13
N SER A 85 16.77 9.52 6.06
CA SER A 85 17.16 10.86 6.52
C SER A 85 15.91 11.70 6.84
N PHE A 86 16.07 12.86 7.49
CA PHE A 86 14.93 13.74 7.82
C PHE A 86 14.18 14.24 6.57
N GLN A 87 14.91 14.52 5.48
CA GLN A 87 14.31 14.87 4.20
C GLN A 87 13.52 13.71 3.59
N ALA A 88 13.99 12.47 3.79
CA ALA A 88 13.25 11.29 3.38
C ALA A 88 11.96 11.10 4.20
N VAL A 89 11.94 11.45 5.49
CA VAL A 89 10.71 11.37 6.31
C VAL A 89 9.59 12.19 5.70
N LEU A 90 9.87 13.45 5.36
CA LEU A 90 8.89 14.34 4.71
C LEU A 90 8.41 13.74 3.37
N GLY A 91 9.33 13.31 2.51
CA GLY A 91 8.99 12.70 1.23
C GLY A 91 8.14 11.42 1.38
N ASN A 92 8.46 10.58 2.36
CA ASN A 92 7.71 9.35 2.63
C ASN A 92 6.32 9.63 3.21
N ILE A 93 6.14 10.68 4.02
CA ILE A 93 4.82 11.11 4.51
C ILE A 93 3.95 11.52 3.33
N PHE A 94 4.45 12.40 2.45
CA PHE A 94 3.70 12.82 1.26
C PHE A 94 3.36 11.63 0.36
N ASN A 95 4.30 10.72 0.13
CA ASN A 95 4.04 9.54 -0.68
C ASN A 95 3.07 8.56 0.00
N GLY A 96 3.11 8.44 1.33
CA GLY A 96 2.17 7.63 2.09
C GLY A 96 0.74 8.18 2.05
N ILE A 97 0.59 9.51 2.14
CA ILE A 97 -0.70 10.19 1.97
C ILE A 97 -1.22 9.98 0.54
N MET A 98 -0.39 10.22 -0.48
CA MET A 98 -0.78 10.04 -1.88
C MET A 98 -1.11 8.58 -2.19
N GLY A 99 -0.33 7.63 -1.68
CA GLY A 99 -0.62 6.20 -1.78
C GLY A 99 -1.96 5.86 -1.14
N SER A 100 -2.25 6.42 0.04
CA SER A 100 -3.52 6.14 0.72
C SER A 100 -4.72 6.74 0.00
N LEU A 101 -4.62 7.99 -0.46
CA LEU A 101 -5.67 8.64 -1.25
C LEU A 101 -5.95 7.87 -2.53
N THR A 102 -4.90 7.52 -3.29
CA THR A 102 -5.07 6.72 -4.52
C THR A 102 -5.65 5.34 -4.24
N GLY A 103 -5.19 4.65 -3.19
CA GLY A 103 -5.75 3.35 -2.76
C GLY A 103 -7.23 3.43 -2.37
N THR A 104 -7.63 4.48 -1.64
CA THR A 104 -9.05 4.68 -1.28
C THR A 104 -9.93 5.00 -2.48
N MET A 105 -9.44 5.83 -3.41
CA MET A 105 -10.17 6.17 -4.65
C MET A 105 -10.41 4.92 -5.51
N VAL A 106 -9.39 4.07 -5.64
CA VAL A 106 -9.52 2.77 -6.33
C VAL A 106 -10.55 1.88 -5.65
N GLY A 107 -10.60 1.84 -4.32
CA GLY A 107 -11.61 1.10 -3.57
C GLY A 107 -13.04 1.61 -3.79
N VAL A 108 -13.22 2.93 -3.90
CA VAL A 108 -14.52 3.55 -4.18
C VAL A 108 -14.98 3.29 -5.61
N MET A 109 -14.07 3.39 -6.59
CA MET A 109 -14.39 3.11 -8.01
C MET A 109 -14.97 1.71 -8.21
N ILE A 110 -14.47 0.71 -7.48
CA ILE A 110 -15.01 -0.65 -7.58
C ILE A 110 -16.34 -0.80 -6.86
N SER A 111 -16.55 -0.07 -5.77
CA SER A 111 -17.79 -0.14 -4.98
C SER A 111 -18.95 0.58 -5.66
N SER A 112 -18.68 1.56 -6.51
CA SER A 112 -19.70 2.35 -7.22
C SER A 112 -19.27 2.60 -8.68
N PRO A 113 -19.55 1.66 -9.60
CA PRO A 113 -19.14 1.76 -11.01
C PRO A 113 -19.80 2.93 -11.76
N SER A 114 -20.89 3.49 -11.20
CA SER A 114 -21.56 4.69 -11.72
C SER A 114 -20.65 5.93 -11.74
N LEU A 115 -19.65 6.02 -10.86
CA LEU A 115 -18.63 7.08 -10.87
C LEU A 115 -17.77 7.06 -12.14
N CYS A 116 -17.69 5.91 -12.82
CA CYS A 116 -16.96 5.74 -14.08
C CYS A 116 -17.88 5.76 -15.31
N GLY A 117 -19.17 6.11 -15.14
CA GLY A 117 -20.15 6.13 -16.23
C GLY A 117 -20.63 4.75 -16.70
N LEU A 118 -20.35 3.69 -15.94
CA LEU A 118 -20.84 2.34 -16.23
C LEU A 118 -22.24 2.11 -15.66
N SER A 119 -23.12 1.49 -16.46
CA SER A 119 -24.50 1.19 -16.09
C SER A 119 -24.58 0.24 -14.87
N ASN A 120 -25.59 0.44 -14.02
CA ASN A 120 -25.74 -0.24 -12.73
C ASN A 120 -25.99 -1.77 -12.82
N ASP A 121 -26.22 -2.33 -14.01
CA ASP A 121 -26.44 -3.78 -14.17
C ASP A 121 -25.18 -4.64 -13.93
N LEU A 122 -24.02 -3.99 -13.70
CA LEU A 122 -22.74 -4.64 -13.45
C LEU A 122 -22.51 -5.14 -12.01
N PHE A 123 -23.51 -5.14 -11.12
CA PHE A 123 -23.34 -5.64 -9.74
C PHE A 123 -22.80 -7.08 -9.67
N PHE A 124 -23.08 -7.92 -10.67
CA PHE A 124 -22.52 -9.28 -10.75
C PHE A 124 -20.98 -9.30 -10.94
N LEU A 125 -20.40 -8.24 -11.49
CA LEU A 125 -18.96 -8.10 -11.74
C LEU A 125 -18.20 -7.45 -10.56
N LEU A 126 -18.89 -7.00 -9.51
CA LEU A 126 -18.27 -6.34 -8.35
C LEU A 126 -17.31 -7.28 -7.61
N ILE A 127 -17.80 -8.46 -7.23
CA ILE A 127 -17.06 -9.47 -6.45
C ILE A 127 -15.80 -9.96 -7.17
N PRO A 128 -15.85 -10.39 -8.46
CA PRO A 128 -14.64 -10.84 -9.14
C PRO A 128 -13.62 -9.71 -9.34
N ASN A 129 -14.05 -8.46 -9.51
CA ASN A 129 -13.14 -7.32 -9.66
C ASN A 129 -12.40 -7.00 -8.35
N ILE A 130 -13.08 -7.06 -7.21
CA ILE A 130 -12.44 -6.88 -5.89
C ILE A 130 -11.36 -7.94 -5.66
N ILE A 131 -11.67 -9.21 -6.00
CA ILE A 131 -10.72 -10.32 -5.87
C ILE A 131 -9.50 -10.09 -6.78
N LYS A 132 -9.72 -9.84 -8.08
CA LYS A 132 -8.64 -9.61 -9.05
C LYS A 132 -7.72 -8.46 -8.64
N LEU A 133 -8.30 -7.35 -8.17
CA LEU A 133 -7.50 -6.19 -7.82
C LEU A 133 -6.76 -6.36 -6.49
N SER A 134 -7.35 -7.05 -5.51
CA SER A 134 -6.64 -7.39 -4.26
C SER A 134 -5.46 -8.35 -4.50
N LEU A 135 -5.63 -9.31 -5.42
CA LEU A 135 -4.57 -10.22 -5.84
C LEU A 135 -3.45 -9.46 -6.56
N PHE A 136 -3.82 -8.57 -7.50
CA PHE A 136 -2.88 -7.71 -8.20
C PHE A 136 -2.07 -6.83 -7.23
N GLY A 137 -2.73 -6.15 -6.29
CA GLY A 137 -2.04 -5.31 -5.29
C GLY A 137 -1.06 -6.11 -4.42
N THR A 138 -1.41 -7.35 -4.09
CA THR A 138 -0.53 -8.26 -3.34
C THR A 138 0.68 -8.71 -4.19
N CYS A 139 0.47 -9.04 -5.47
CA CYS A 139 1.55 -9.35 -6.40
C CYS A 139 2.52 -8.16 -6.55
N VAL A 140 2.00 -6.93 -6.63
CA VAL A 140 2.83 -5.71 -6.68
C VAL A 140 3.64 -5.53 -5.39
N MET A 141 3.06 -5.82 -4.21
CA MET A 141 3.83 -5.82 -2.96
C MET A 141 4.99 -6.84 -2.98
N PHE A 142 4.73 -8.07 -3.41
CA PHE A 142 5.76 -9.10 -3.52
C PHE A 142 6.86 -8.72 -4.52
N PHE A 143 6.48 -8.13 -5.65
CA PHE A 143 7.44 -7.63 -6.64
C PHE A 143 8.30 -6.50 -6.07
N THR A 144 7.72 -5.61 -5.27
CA THR A 144 8.46 -4.53 -4.59
C THR A 144 9.44 -5.07 -3.55
N LEU A 145 9.04 -6.11 -2.81
CA LEU A 145 9.93 -6.84 -1.92
C LEU A 145 11.11 -7.45 -2.69
N TRP A 146 10.81 -8.09 -3.82
CA TRP A 146 11.81 -8.74 -4.67
C TRP A 146 12.83 -7.73 -5.19
N THR A 147 12.39 -6.58 -5.71
CA THR A 147 13.30 -5.54 -6.23
C THR A 147 14.18 -4.97 -5.12
N ILE A 148 13.65 -4.77 -3.91
CA ILE A 148 14.43 -4.31 -2.76
C ILE A 148 15.47 -5.36 -2.35
N VAL A 149 15.11 -6.64 -2.26
CA VAL A 149 16.05 -7.71 -1.90
C VAL A 149 17.13 -7.88 -2.97
N HIS A 150 16.77 -7.85 -4.24
CA HIS A 150 17.72 -7.94 -5.36
C HIS A 150 18.70 -6.76 -5.36
N SER A 151 18.19 -5.54 -5.18
CA SER A 151 19.03 -4.33 -5.07
C SER A 151 20.01 -4.38 -3.89
N LEU A 152 19.77 -5.23 -2.90
CA LEU A 152 20.62 -5.44 -1.73
C LEU A 152 21.57 -6.64 -1.86
N SER A 153 21.47 -7.42 -2.95
CA SER A 153 22.33 -8.58 -3.22
C SER A 153 23.43 -8.28 -4.23
N GLU A 154 23.24 -7.29 -5.10
CA GLU A 154 24.25 -6.83 -6.07
C GLU A 154 25.34 -5.91 -5.46
N ARG A 155 25.31 -5.68 -4.14
CA ARG A 155 26.32 -4.92 -3.39
C ARG A 155 26.80 -5.71 -2.18
#